data_AF-A0AAE4PY49-F1
#
_entry.id   AF-A0AAE4PY49-F1
#
_cell.length_a   1.000
_cell.length_b   1.000
_cell.length_c   1.000
_cell.angle_alpha   90.00
_cell.angle_beta   90.00
_cell.angle_gamma   90.00
#
_symmetry.space_group_name_H-M   'P 1'
#
loop_
_entity.id
_entity.type
_entity.pdbx_description
1 polymer ?
#
loop_
_entity_poly.entity_id
_entity_poly.type
_entity_poly.pdbx_seq_one_letter_code
_entity_poly.pdbx_strand_id
1 'polypeptide(L)' 'MSDVIDNAAIEHEAHIKAALSVRQPTLPFTGQCHYCKSPVSTNQHFCDADCRHDYERLKANGRV' A
#
# COMPACT_ATOMS: atom_id res chain seq x y z
N MET A 1 6.04 -4.22 -37.78
CA MET A 1 5.19 -5.38 -37.47
C MET A 1 5.56 -5.75 -36.06
N SER A 2 4.70 -5.46 -35.09
CA SER A 2 4.97 -5.87 -33.71
C SER A 2 4.82 -7.39 -33.62
N ASP A 3 5.83 -8.07 -33.12
CA ASP A 3 5.77 -9.52 -32.92
C ASP A 3 5.17 -9.86 -31.54
N VAL A 4 5.11 -11.14 -31.24
CA VAL A 4 4.59 -11.63 -29.95
C VAL A 4 5.45 -11.19 -28.76
N ILE A 5 6.72 -10.86 -28.97
CA ILE A 5 7.65 -10.38 -27.95
C ILE A 5 7.36 -8.91 -27.64
N ASP A 6 7.08 -8.09 -28.65
CA ASP A 6 6.73 -6.68 -28.47
C ASP A 6 5.45 -6.53 -27.62
N ASN A 7 4.44 -7.37 -27.86
CA ASN A 7 3.20 -7.35 -27.09
C ASN A 7 3.42 -7.78 -25.62
N ALA A 8 4.21 -8.85 -25.42
CA ALA A 8 4.52 -9.34 -24.07
C ALA A 8 5.28 -8.29 -23.24
N ALA A 9 6.19 -7.54 -23.86
CA ALA A 9 6.93 -6.46 -23.21
C ALA A 9 6.00 -5.32 -22.74
N ILE A 10 5.04 -4.92 -23.59
CA ILE A 10 4.05 -3.88 -23.27
C ILE A 10 3.19 -4.30 -22.08
N GLU A 11 2.73 -5.55 -22.05
CA GLU A 11 1.97 -6.10 -20.93
C GLU A 11 2.79 -6.10 -19.64
N HIS A 12 4.04 -6.58 -19.71
CA HIS A 12 4.93 -6.62 -18.56
C HIS A 12 5.17 -5.22 -17.98
N GLU A 13 5.42 -4.23 -18.84
CA GLU A 13 5.59 -2.84 -18.41
C GLU A 13 4.32 -2.26 -17.77
N ALA A 14 3.14 -2.57 -18.33
CA ALA A 14 1.86 -2.14 -17.79
C ALA A 14 1.62 -2.73 -16.38
N HIS A 15 1.91 -4.02 -16.19
CA HIS A 15 1.80 -4.69 -14.90
C HIS A 15 2.77 -4.10 -13.85
N ILE A 16 4.02 -3.83 -14.23
CA ILE A 16 5.00 -3.22 -13.33
C ILE A 16 4.58 -1.80 -12.94
N LYS A 17 4.12 -0.98 -13.90
CA LYS A 17 3.62 0.38 -13.63
C LYS A 17 2.41 0.37 -12.70
N ALA A 18 1.48 -0.56 -12.89
CA ALA A 18 0.33 -0.72 -11.99
C ALA A 18 0.77 -1.10 -10.57
N ALA A 19 1.69 -2.08 -10.42
CA ALA A 19 2.19 -2.50 -9.12
C ALA A 19 2.96 -1.38 -8.38
N LEU A 20 3.75 -0.58 -9.11
CA LEU A 20 4.47 0.57 -8.56
C LEU A 20 3.53 1.70 -8.14
N SER A 21 2.43 1.92 -8.87
CA SER A 21 1.41 2.91 -8.52
C SER A 21 0.62 2.54 -7.26
N VAL A 22 0.41 1.23 -7.04
CA VAL A 22 -0.25 0.70 -5.84
C VAL A 22 0.70 0.63 -4.63
N ARG A 23 2.00 0.85 -4.82
CA ARG A 23 2.96 0.92 -3.71
C ARG A 23 2.54 2.05 -2.78
N GLN A 24 1.98 1.66 -1.63
CA GLN A 24 1.43 2.61 -0.69
C GLN A 24 2.53 3.60 -0.26
N PRO A 25 2.22 4.90 -0.15
CA PRO A 25 3.14 5.86 0.43
C PRO A 25 3.55 5.32 1.79
N THR A 26 4.86 5.28 2.03
CA THR A 26 5.41 4.92 3.33
C THR A 26 4.76 5.85 4.36
N LEU A 27 3.85 5.32 5.17
CA LEU A 27 3.15 6.12 6.18
C LEU A 27 4.22 6.74 7.08
N PRO A 28 4.26 8.08 7.23
CA PRO A 28 5.23 8.70 8.11
C PRO A 28 4.99 8.21 9.55
N PHE A 29 6.08 7.89 10.24
CA PHE A 29 6.03 7.55 11.66
C PHE A 29 5.76 8.82 12.47
N THR A 30 4.54 8.97 12.96
CA THR A 30 4.10 10.11 13.79
C THR A 30 4.16 9.80 15.30
N GLY A 31 4.54 8.58 15.69
CA GLY A 31 4.51 8.12 17.09
C GLY A 31 3.09 7.83 17.62
N GLN A 32 2.09 7.87 16.75
CA GLN A 32 0.69 7.57 17.06
C GLN A 32 0.14 6.56 16.05
N CYS A 33 -0.80 5.72 16.48
CA CYS A 33 -1.46 4.78 15.60
C CYS A 33 -2.29 5.51 14.53
N HIS A 34 -2.13 5.14 13.26
CA HIS A 34 -2.85 5.76 12.14
C HIS A 34 -4.36 5.50 12.12
N TYR A 35 -4.84 4.49 12.86
CA TYR A 35 -6.26 4.16 12.96
C TYR A 35 -6.91 4.80 14.21
N CYS A 36 -6.45 4.44 15.40
CA CYS A 36 -7.08 4.86 16.66
C CYS A 36 -6.41 6.07 17.32
N LYS A 37 -5.29 6.59 16.78
CA LYS A 37 -4.49 7.70 17.32
C LYS A 37 -3.92 7.47 18.72
N SER A 38 -3.88 6.21 19.18
CA SER A 38 -3.23 5.86 20.45
C SER A 38 -1.71 6.03 20.36
N PRO A 39 -1.04 6.37 21.48
CA PRO A 39 0.42 6.45 21.53
C PRO A 39 1.01 5.06 21.28
N VAL A 40 1.96 4.98 20.35
CA VAL A 40 2.64 3.72 19.97
C VAL A 40 4.13 3.84 20.18
N SER A 41 4.78 2.74 20.56
CA SER A 41 6.21 2.70 20.80
C SER A 41 6.98 3.17 19.57
N THR A 42 8.10 3.86 19.78
CA THR A 42 9.02 4.29 18.73
C THR A 42 9.34 3.11 17.81
N ASN A 43 8.96 3.22 16.52
CA ASN A 43 9.03 2.20 15.44
C ASN A 43 7.77 1.37 15.16
N GLN A 44 6.58 1.70 15.71
CA GLN A 44 5.31 1.08 15.28
C GLN A 44 4.36 2.09 14.60
N HIS A 45 3.71 1.66 13.51
CA HIS A 45 2.69 2.45 12.79
C HIS A 45 1.28 2.24 13.36
N PHE A 46 1.07 1.11 14.05
CA PHE A 46 -0.21 0.67 14.61
C PHE A 46 0.01 0.16 16.02
N CYS A 47 -0.99 0.31 16.90
CA CYS A 47 -0.87 -0.12 18.30
C CYS A 47 -1.02 -1.63 18.48
N ASP A 48 -1.70 -2.28 17.56
CA ASP A 48 -1.95 -3.72 17.57
C ASP A 48 -2.12 -4.24 16.13
N ALA A 49 -2.27 -5.56 16.01
CA ALA A 49 -2.55 -6.23 14.74
C ALA A 49 -3.93 -5.86 14.19
N ASP A 50 -4.92 -5.64 15.06
CA ASP A 50 -6.30 -5.32 14.66
C ASP A 50 -6.38 -3.95 13.96
N CYS A 51 -5.73 -2.93 14.49
CA CYS A 51 -5.65 -1.59 13.90
C CYS A 51 -4.95 -1.60 12.54
N ARG A 52 -3.96 -2.49 12.35
CA ARG A 52 -3.34 -2.69 11.05
C ARG A 52 -4.34 -3.31 10.08
N HIS A 53 -5.06 -4.35 10.49
CA HIS A 53 -6.05 -5.01 9.64
C HIS A 53 -7.24 -4.10 9.31
N ASP A 54 -7.73 -3.33 10.27
CA ASP A 54 -8.78 -2.34 10.05
C ASP A 54 -8.35 -1.26 9.07
N TYR A 55 -7.11 -0.77 9.18
CA TYR A 55 -6.56 0.19 8.23
C TYR A 55 -6.42 -0.39 6.82
N GLU A 56 -5.94 -1.63 6.69
CA GLU A 56 -5.90 -2.35 5.41
C GLU A 56 -7.31 -2.55 4.83
N ARG A 57 -8.32 -2.87 5.67
CA ARG A 57 -9.73 -3.02 5.26
C ARG A 57 -10.35 -1.68 4.84
N LEU A 58 -10.04 -0.59 5.52
CA LEU A 58 -10.47 0.77 5.15
C LEU A 58 -9.91 1.18 3.80
N LYS A 59 -8.62 0.92 3.56
CA LYS A 59 -7.99 1.12 2.25
C LYS A 59 -8.60 0.25 1.16
N ALA A 60 -8.81 -1.04 1.44
CA ALA A 60 -9.41 -1.97 0.48
C ALA A 60 -10.85 -1.57 0.13
N ASN A 61 -11.60 -1.02 1.10
CA ASN A 61 -12.96 -0.53 0.92
C ASN A 61 -13.04 0.88 0.30
N GLY A 62 -11.91 1.50 -0.06
CA GLY A 62 -11.86 2.82 -0.70
C GLY A 62 -12.38 3.97 0.18
N ARG A 63 -12.38 3.78 1.50
CA ARG A 63 -12.90 4.76 2.49
C ARG A 63 -11.79 5.61 3.12
N VAL A 64 -10.76 5.95 2.34
CA VAL A 64 -9.63 6.80 2.76
C VAL A 64 -9.69 8.14 2.07
#